data_AF-A0A1I0VG05-F1
#
_entry.id   AF-A0A1I0VG05-F1
#
_cell.length_a   1.000
_cell.length_b   1.000
_cell.length_c   1.000
_cell.angle_alpha   90.00
_cell.angle_beta   90.00
_cell.angle_gamma   90.00
#
_symmetry.space_group_name_H-M   'P 1'
#
loop_
_entity.id
_entity.type
_entity.pdbx_description
1 polymer ?
#
loop_
_entity_poly.entity_id
_entity_poly.type
_entity_poly.pdbx_seq_one_letter_code
_entity_poly.pdbx_strand_id
1 'polypeptide(L)'
;MGKVKFKYYPNVYEDNVIAHVEGVCQCCGRTVNEYIESMYAVEDVDCICLQCVSDGSAAAKFHGSFIEDADPVSDPEKQDEIFHRT
;
A
#
# COMPACT_ATOMS: atom_id res chain seq x y z
N MET A 1 12.87 -8.78 11.04
CA MET A 1 11.99 -8.56 9.88
C MET A 1 12.64 -7.50 9.00
N GLY A 2 12.82 -7.74 7.70
CA GLY A 2 13.40 -6.75 6.79
C GLY A 2 12.40 -5.66 6.42
N LYS A 3 12.89 -4.48 6.02
CA LYS A 3 12.06 -3.41 5.44
C LYS A 3 11.46 -3.90 4.10
N VAL A 4 10.19 -3.56 3.88
CA VAL A 4 9.51 -3.74 2.59
C VAL A 4 10.23 -2.90 1.55
N LYS A 5 10.26 -3.35 0.30
CA LYS A 5 10.80 -2.55 -0.80
C LYS A 5 9.75 -2.45 -1.90
N PHE A 6 9.26 -1.26 -2.15
CA PHE A 6 8.37 -0.98 -3.28
C PHE A 6 9.20 -0.71 -4.52
N LYS A 7 8.85 -1.36 -5.62
CA LYS A 7 9.61 -1.32 -6.88
C LYS A 7 9.64 0.07 -7.49
N TYR A 8 8.51 0.78 -7.44
CA TYR A 8 8.33 2.11 -8.02
C TYR A 8 8.35 3.25 -7.01
N TYR A 9 8.48 2.94 -5.70
CA TYR A 9 8.62 3.94 -4.64
C TYR A 9 9.79 3.62 -3.68
N PRO A 10 11.05 3.70 -4.16
CA PRO A 10 12.21 3.26 -3.38
C PRO A 10 12.49 4.09 -2.12
N ASN A 11 12.03 5.34 -2.08
CA ASN A 11 12.29 6.29 -1.00
C ASN A 11 11.11 6.42 -0.03
N VAL A 12 10.17 5.46 -0.01
CA VAL A 12 8.96 5.49 0.83
C VAL A 12 9.22 5.78 2.32
N TYR A 13 10.39 5.40 2.83
CA TYR A 13 10.79 5.59 4.23
C TYR A 13 11.46 6.93 4.52
N GLU A 14 11.85 7.67 3.48
CA GLU A 14 12.44 9.00 3.58
C GLU A 14 11.35 10.08 3.41
N ASP A 15 10.24 9.71 2.77
CA ASP A 15 9.08 10.56 2.59
C ASP A 15 8.09 10.46 3.76
N ASN A 16 7.26 11.49 3.94
CA ASN A 16 6.27 11.57 5.03
C ASN A 16 4.96 10.82 4.72
N VAL A 17 5.02 9.71 3.99
CA VAL A 17 3.85 8.91 3.58
C VAL A 17 3.54 7.77 4.54
N ILE A 18 4.52 7.36 5.35
CA ILE A 18 4.36 6.33 6.37
C ILE A 18 4.02 6.99 7.70
N ALA A 19 2.90 6.61 8.29
CA ALA A 19 2.59 6.96 9.67
C ALA A 19 3.48 6.16 10.62
N HIS A 20 4.09 6.82 11.61
CA HIS A 20 4.96 6.20 12.61
C HIS A 20 4.28 6.13 13.99
N VAL A 21 3.10 5.52 14.04
CA VAL A 21 2.29 5.34 15.26
C VAL A 21 1.75 3.91 15.33
N GLU A 22 1.34 3.48 16.52
CA GLU A 22 0.73 2.16 16.69
C GLU A 22 -0.68 2.13 16.08
N GLY A 23 -0.99 1.08 15.34
CA GLY A 23 -2.31 0.84 14.75
C GLY A 23 -2.58 -0.64 14.50
N VAL A 24 -3.83 -0.98 14.19
CA VAL A 24 -4.24 -2.33 13.79
C VAL A 24 -4.56 -2.33 12.30
N CYS A 25 -3.79 -3.08 11.51
CA CYS A 25 -3.99 -3.15 10.07
C CYS A 25 -5.40 -3.67 9.73
N GLN A 26 -6.21 -2.86 9.04
CA GLN A 26 -7.57 -3.21 8.63
C GLN A 26 -7.59 -4.37 7.61
N CYS A 27 -6.47 -4.62 6.91
CA CYS A 27 -6.36 -5.76 6.00
C CYS A 27 -6.20 -7.10 6.76
N CYS A 28 -5.15 -7.23 7.58
CA CYS A 28 -4.75 -8.51 8.17
C CYS A 28 -4.96 -8.62 9.69
N GLY A 29 -5.41 -7.56 10.37
CA GLY A 29 -5.69 -7.54 11.81
C GLY A 29 -4.45 -7.53 12.71
N ARG A 30 -3.23 -7.42 12.15
CA ARG A 30 -1.99 -7.36 12.92
C ARG A 30 -1.76 -5.95 13.49
N THR A 31 -1.32 -5.86 14.74
CA THR A 31 -0.79 -4.62 15.32
C THR A 31 0.56 -4.28 14.67
N VAL A 32 0.73 -3.02 14.29
CA VAL A 32 1.93 -2.48 13.63
C VAL A 32 2.28 -1.11 14.21
N ASN A 33 3.55 -0.73 14.09
CA ASN A 33 4.05 0.59 14.52
C ASN A 33 4.25 1.56 13.34
N GLU A 34 4.00 1.08 12.12
CA GLU A 34 4.07 1.87 10.91
C GLU A 34 3.07 1.36 9.87
N TYR A 35 2.39 2.27 9.18
CA TYR A 35 1.35 1.94 8.20
C TYR A 35 1.13 3.07 7.19
N ILE A 36 0.42 2.77 6.11
CA ILE A 36 -0.11 3.74 5.15
C ILE A 36 -1.54 4.09 5.56
N GLU A 37 -1.84 5.39 5.58
CA GLU A 37 -3.10 5.93 6.13
C GLU A 37 -4.24 6.05 5.12
N SER A 38 -4.04 5.67 3.86
CA SER A 38 -5.11 5.82 2.86
C SER A 38 -4.94 4.87 1.68
N MET A 39 -6.08 4.62 1.03
CA MET A 39 -6.23 3.91 -0.23
C MET A 39 -7.44 4.51 -0.96
N TYR A 40 -7.39 4.56 -2.29
CA TYR A 40 -8.57 4.86 -3.10
C TYR A 40 -9.47 3.63 -3.11
N ALA A 41 -10.45 3.60 -2.22
CA ALA A 41 -11.45 2.55 -2.07
C ALA A 41 -12.83 3.16 -1.74
N VAL A 42 -13.87 2.33 -1.78
CA VAL A 42 -15.21 2.72 -1.35
C VAL A 42 -15.29 2.76 0.18
N GLU A 43 -14.60 1.86 0.86
CA GLU A 43 -14.50 1.86 2.32
C GLU A 43 -13.51 2.92 2.83
N ASP A 44 -13.73 3.36 4.06
CA ASP A 44 -12.80 4.22 4.79
C ASP A 44 -11.65 3.37 5.37
N VAL A 45 -10.45 3.54 4.84
CA VAL A 45 -9.28 2.71 5.15
C VAL A 45 -8.10 3.58 5.57
N ASP A 46 -7.84 3.61 6.87
CA ASP A 46 -6.88 4.51 7.53
C ASP A 46 -5.64 3.80 8.07
N CYS A 47 -5.59 2.47 8.04
CA CYS A 47 -4.46 1.71 8.58
C CYS A 47 -4.18 0.44 7.77
N ILE A 48 -3.20 0.52 6.87
CA ILE A 48 -2.72 -0.61 6.07
C ILE A 48 -1.23 -0.84 6.33
N CYS A 49 -0.88 -2.03 6.83
CA CYS A 49 0.54 -2.35 7.02
C CYS A 49 1.27 -2.53 5.69
N LEU A 50 2.55 -2.13 5.65
CA LEU A 50 3.39 -2.16 4.46
C LEU A 50 3.48 -3.54 3.78
N GLN A 51 3.33 -4.63 4.55
CA GLN A 51 3.32 -5.99 3.99
C GLN A 51 2.07 -6.24 3.13
N CYS A 52 0.89 -5.80 3.60
CA CYS A 52 -0.36 -5.96 2.85
C CYS A 52 -0.46 -5.03 1.62
N VAL A 53 0.28 -3.91 1.64
CA VAL A 53 0.53 -3.10 0.44
C VAL A 53 1.41 -3.91 -0.51
N SER A 54 2.58 -4.35 -0.04
CA SER A 54 3.62 -5.00 -0.86
C SER A 54 3.19 -6.30 -1.52
N ASP A 55 2.32 -7.09 -0.89
CA ASP A 55 1.85 -8.36 -1.44
C ASP A 55 0.51 -8.24 -2.18
N GLY A 56 -0.07 -7.03 -2.21
CA GLY A 56 -1.34 -6.74 -2.87
C GLY A 56 -2.58 -7.20 -2.11
N SER A 57 -2.46 -7.75 -0.90
CA SER A 57 -3.60 -8.24 -0.12
C SER A 57 -4.59 -7.12 0.21
N ALA A 58 -4.10 -5.91 0.49
CA ALA A 58 -4.97 -4.77 0.78
C ALA A 58 -5.82 -4.37 -0.43
N ALA A 59 -5.18 -4.20 -1.60
CA ALA A 59 -5.86 -3.90 -2.85
C ALA A 59 -6.90 -4.97 -3.21
N ALA A 60 -6.54 -6.25 -3.05
CA ALA A 60 -7.46 -7.35 -3.28
C ALA A 60 -8.67 -7.37 -2.33
N LYS A 61 -8.45 -7.02 -1.05
CA LYS A 61 -9.51 -7.04 -0.02
C LYS A 61 -10.50 -5.88 -0.17
N PHE A 62 -9.99 -4.68 -0.44
CA PHE A 62 -10.79 -3.45 -0.49
C PHE A 62 -11.19 -3.05 -1.91
N HIS A 63 -10.82 -3.86 -2.91
CA HIS A 63 -11.06 -3.55 -4.33
C HIS A 63 -10.60 -2.14 -4.71
N GLY A 64 -9.47 -1.70 -4.15
CA GLY A 64 -8.95 -0.34 -4.25
C GLY A 64 -7.52 -0.28 -4.75
N SER A 65 -7.01 0.93 -4.94
CA SER A 65 -5.64 1.22 -5.43
C SER A 65 -4.93 2.26 -4.56
N PHE A 66 -3.60 2.24 -4.60
CA PHE A 66 -2.76 3.25 -3.91
C PHE A 66 -2.45 4.46 -4.79
N ILE A 67 -2.64 4.33 -6.10
CA ILE A 67 -2.55 5.39 -7.09
C ILE A 67 -3.91 5.56 -7.76
N GLU A 68 -4.36 6.80 -7.92
CA GLU A 68 -5.64 7.11 -8.56
C GLU A 68 -5.55 6.96 -10.08
N ASP A 69 -4.48 7.50 -10.69
CA ASP A 69 -4.28 7.49 -12.12
C ASP A 69 -2.79 7.44 -12.49
N ALA A 70 -2.48 6.80 -13.61
CA ALA A 70 -1.14 6.69 -14.18
C ALA A 70 -1.24 6.43 -15.70
N ASP A 71 -0.26 6.90 -16.46
CA ASP A 71 -0.18 6.62 -17.89
C ASP A 71 -0.19 5.10 -18.16
N PRO A 72 -1.02 4.62 -19.10
CA PRO A 72 -1.07 3.19 -19.40
C PRO A 72 0.25 2.73 -19.99
N VAL A 73 0.72 1.58 -19.50
CA VAL A 73 1.91 0.90 -20.02
C VAL A 73 1.51 -0.40 -20.70
N SER A 74 2.30 -0.84 -21.69
CA SER A 74 2.01 -2.05 -22.46
C SER A 74 2.10 -3.35 -21.63
N ASP A 75 2.71 -3.30 -20.45
CA ASP A 75 2.96 -4.44 -19.60
C ASP A 75 1.94 -4.47 -18.44
N PRO A 76 0.95 -5.38 -18.48
CA PRO A 76 -0.12 -5.41 -17.49
C PRO A 76 0.39 -5.73 -16.07
N GLU A 77 1.51 -6.45 -15.93
CA GLU A 77 2.08 -6.73 -14.60
C GLU A 77 2.70 -5.48 -13.99
N LYS A 78 3.32 -4.62 -14.81
CA LYS A 78 3.82 -3.32 -14.36
C LYS A 78 2.69 -2.35 -14.02
N GLN A 79 1.62 -2.40 -14.80
CA GLN A 79 0.42 -1.62 -14.50
C GLN A 79 -0.19 -2.07 -13.18
N ASP A 80 -0.38 -3.37 -12.98
CA ASP A 80 -0.90 -3.92 -11.73
C ASP A 80 -0.01 -3.59 -10.51
N GLU A 81 1.32 -3.68 -10.64
CA GLU A 81 2.28 -3.31 -9.60
C GLU A 81 2.11 -1.85 -9.14
N ILE A 82 1.95 -0.92 -10.08
CA ILE A 82 1.88 0.51 -9.76
C ILE A 82 0.59 0.84 -8.98
N PHE A 83 -0.53 0.22 -9.36
CA PHE A 83 -1.83 0.51 -8.75
C PHE A 83 -2.06 -0.24 -7.43
N HIS A 84 -1.60 -1.48 -7.32
CA HIS A 84 -2.00 -2.37 -6.23
C HIS A 84 -0.88 -2.70 -5.21
N ARG A 85 0.38 -2.40 -5.52
CA ARG A 85 1.55 -2.77 -4.69
C ARG A 85 2.61 -1.67 -4.55
N THR A 86 2.19 -0.41 -4.46
CA THR A 86 3.08 0.76 -4.35
C THR A 86 2.85 1.53 -3.05
#